data_AF-A0A3D1HXL8-F1
#
_entry.id   AF-A0A3D1HXL8-F1
#
_cell.length_a   1.000
_cell.length_b   1.000
_cell.length_c   1.000
_cell.angle_alpha   90.00
_cell.angle_beta   90.00
_cell.angle_gamma   90.00
#
_symmetry.space_group_name_H-M   'P 1'
#
loop_
_entity.id
_entity.type
_entity.pdbx_description
1 polymer ?
#
loop_
_entity_poly.entity_id
_entity_poly.type
_entity_poly.pdbx_seq_one_letter_code
_entity_poly.pdbx_strand_id
1 'polypeptide(L)'
;MKQKKLTYFLAANSCEGFYSVFDKSYLPDGEWRAFIIKGGPGTGKSSFMKRLAAYAESAGIKTVLCPCSSDPDSLDAVILPDKKRVIMDGTAPHTVDPSFPGVCEKILNFGEYWNDSLFSGNEKEVIHATLCNKALHATAARYIKAAGELKADNYKTALA
;
A
#
# COMPACT_ATOMS: atom_id res chain seq x y z
N MET A 1 26.56 -8.45 12.00
CA MET A 1 25.16 -8.48 12.50
C MET A 1 24.25 -7.95 11.40
N LYS A 2 23.24 -8.70 10.93
CA LYS A 2 22.28 -8.17 9.95
C LYS A 2 21.45 -7.07 10.64
N GLN A 3 21.58 -5.83 10.18
CA GLN A 3 20.77 -4.73 10.67
C GLN A 3 19.30 -5.07 10.44
N LYS A 4 18.49 -5.07 11.51
CA LYS A 4 17.07 -5.41 11.43
C LYS A 4 16.36 -4.33 10.60
N LYS A 5 15.79 -4.73 9.46
CA LYS A 5 15.02 -3.82 8.61
C LYS A 5 13.81 -3.31 9.39
N LEU A 6 13.58 -2.01 9.36
CA LEU A 6 12.44 -1.40 10.01
C LEU A 6 11.23 -1.55 9.09
N THR A 7 10.16 -2.17 9.59
CA THR A 7 9.00 -2.53 8.79
C THR A 7 7.71 -2.18 9.52
N TYR A 8 6.77 -1.52 8.84
CA TYR A 8 5.44 -1.16 9.37
C TYR A 8 4.36 -1.32 8.31
N PHE A 9 3.16 -1.77 8.70
CA PHE A 9 2.00 -1.71 7.81
C PHE A 9 1.39 -0.31 7.85
N LEU A 10 1.07 0.26 6.69
CA LEU A 10 0.38 1.55 6.58
C LEU A 10 -1.14 1.41 6.44
N ALA A 11 -1.63 0.21 6.15
CA ALA A 11 -3.05 -0.06 6.11
C ALA A 11 -3.33 -1.52 6.47
N ALA A 12 -4.56 -1.79 6.90
CA ALA A 12 -5.06 -3.14 7.18
C ALA A 12 -6.59 -3.15 7.15
N ASN A 13 -7.20 -4.33 6.98
CA ASN A 13 -8.61 -4.53 7.23
C ASN A 13 -8.82 -4.96 8.69
N SER A 14 -9.56 -4.17 9.46
CA SER A 14 -10.03 -4.51 10.79
C SER A 14 -11.51 -4.92 10.76
N CYS A 15 -12.04 -5.33 11.91
CA CYS A 15 -13.48 -5.62 12.03
C CYS A 15 -14.36 -4.37 11.89
N GLU A 16 -13.78 -3.18 12.03
CA GLU A 16 -14.47 -1.90 11.84
C GLU A 16 -14.37 -1.40 10.38
N GLY A 17 -13.59 -2.09 9.55
CA GLY A 17 -13.40 -1.76 8.13
C GLY A 17 -11.94 -1.55 7.76
N PHE A 18 -11.71 -0.95 6.61
CA PHE A 18 -10.36 -0.63 6.14
C PHE A 18 -9.79 0.55 6.93
N TYR A 19 -8.62 0.36 7.53
CA TYR A 19 -7.88 1.38 8.25
C TYR A 19 -6.58 1.71 7.51
N SER A 20 -6.26 2.99 7.37
CA SER A 20 -5.10 3.49 6.65
C SER A 20 -4.47 4.67 7.38
N VAL A 21 -3.14 4.76 7.34
CA VAL A 21 -2.32 5.85 7.90
C VAL A 21 -1.27 6.33 6.91
N PHE A 22 -1.53 6.18 5.61
CA PHE A 22 -0.63 6.67 4.55
C PHE A 22 -0.39 8.18 4.63
N ASP A 23 -1.40 8.94 5.04
CA ASP A 23 -1.35 10.38 5.31
C ASP A 23 -0.35 10.75 6.42
N LYS A 24 -0.07 9.82 7.33
CA LYS A 24 0.89 9.98 8.43
C LYS A 24 2.29 9.45 8.10
N SER A 25 2.53 9.00 6.86
CA SER A 25 3.83 8.49 6.43
C SER A 25 4.87 9.58 6.20
N TYR A 26 4.46 10.85 6.19
CA TYR A 26 5.33 12.02 6.05
C TYR A 26 4.71 13.25 6.74
N LEU A 27 5.48 14.33 6.89
CA LEU A 27 5.00 15.60 7.44
C LEU A 27 4.93 16.67 6.34
N PRO A 28 3.79 17.32 6.07
CA PRO A 28 3.70 18.40 5.08
C PRO A 28 4.28 19.73 5.63
N ASP A 29 5.52 19.71 6.10
CA ASP A 29 6.24 20.83 6.75
C ASP A 29 7.08 21.69 5.78
N GLY A 30 7.01 21.40 4.48
CA GLY A 30 7.81 22.03 3.43
C GLY A 30 9.17 21.37 3.17
N GLU A 31 9.63 20.47 4.03
CA GLU A 31 10.89 19.74 3.87
C GLU A 31 10.66 18.35 3.28
N TRP A 32 9.60 17.66 3.71
CA TRP A 32 9.26 16.36 3.14
C TRP A 32 8.81 16.47 1.69
N ARG A 33 9.03 15.38 0.94
CA ARG A 33 8.38 15.14 -0.34
C ARG A 33 7.79 13.73 -0.39
N ALA A 34 6.56 13.65 -0.86
CA ALA A 34 5.83 12.41 -1.07
C ALA A 34 5.64 12.16 -2.57
N PHE A 35 5.99 10.96 -3.01
CA PHE A 35 5.80 10.49 -4.37
C PHE A 35 4.70 9.43 -4.37
N ILE A 36 3.59 9.74 -5.01
CA ILE A 36 2.41 8.88 -5.05
C ILE A 36 2.39 8.18 -6.41
N ILE A 37 2.64 6.89 -6.41
CA ILE A 37 2.58 6.07 -7.62
C ILE A 37 1.10 5.76 -7.90
N LYS A 38 0.64 6.07 -9.11
CA LYS A 38 -0.68 5.63 -9.62
C LYS A 38 -0.46 4.68 -10.79
N GLY A 39 -1.17 3.56 -10.79
CA GLY A 39 -1.16 2.58 -11.89
C GLY A 39 -1.83 1.28 -11.45
N GLY A 40 -2.45 0.53 -12.36
CA GLY A 40 -3.10 -0.72 -11.97
C GLY A 40 -2.10 -1.88 -11.78
N PRO A 41 -2.59 -3.11 -11.56
CA PRO A 41 -1.75 -4.30 -11.46
C PRO A 41 -0.83 -4.46 -12.69
N GLY A 42 0.37 -5.01 -12.49
CA GLY A 42 1.33 -5.28 -13.57
C GLY A 42 2.18 -4.07 -14.03
N THR A 43 1.92 -2.85 -13.54
CA THR A 43 2.71 -1.64 -13.88
C THR A 43 4.09 -1.57 -13.19
N GLY A 44 4.47 -2.57 -12.40
CA GLY A 44 5.79 -2.65 -11.77
C GLY A 44 5.98 -1.82 -10.50
N LYS A 45 4.92 -1.28 -9.88
CA LYS A 45 4.99 -0.42 -8.67
C LYS A 45 5.81 -1.04 -7.53
N SER A 46 5.45 -2.25 -7.10
CA SER A 46 6.12 -2.98 -6.02
C SER A 46 7.57 -3.28 -6.37
N SER A 47 7.84 -3.73 -7.59
CA SER A 47 9.20 -3.98 -8.07
C SER A 47 10.07 -2.73 -8.07
N PHE A 48 9.51 -1.57 -8.47
CA PHE A 48 10.19 -0.29 -8.40
C PHE A 48 10.54 0.07 -6.95
N MET A 49 9.58 -0.04 -6.03
CA MET A 49 9.78 0.26 -4.61
C MET A 49 10.83 -0.65 -3.97
N LYS A 50 10.79 -1.96 -4.24
CA LYS A 50 11.81 -2.92 -3.75
C LYS A 50 13.21 -2.56 -4.26
N ARG A 51 13.35 -2.18 -5.52
CA ARG A 51 14.63 -1.75 -6.11
C ARG A 51 15.13 -0.44 -5.48
N LEU A 52 14.24 0.53 -5.29
CA LEU A 52 14.56 1.78 -4.60
C LEU A 52 15.05 1.51 -3.18
N ALA A 53 14.35 0.68 -2.42
CA ALA A 53 14.72 0.30 -1.07
C ALA A 53 16.09 -0.38 -1.02
N ALA A 54 16.34 -1.36 -1.90
CA ALA A 54 17.62 -2.05 -1.98
C ALA A 54 18.78 -1.10 -2.30
N TYR A 55 18.55 -0.13 -3.20
CA TYR A 55 19.53 0.91 -3.53
C TYR A 55 19.78 1.85 -2.34
N ALA A 56 18.72 2.30 -1.66
CA ALA A 56 18.86 3.17 -0.49
C ALA A 56 19.64 2.49 0.64
N GLU A 57 19.33 1.22 0.90
CA GLU A 57 20.06 0.39 1.88
C GLU A 57 21.53 0.22 1.50
N SER A 58 21.86 -0.07 0.24
CA SER A 58 23.26 -0.21 -0.20
C SER A 58 24.05 1.10 -0.14
N ALA A 59 23.35 2.23 -0.26
CA ALA A 59 23.91 3.57 -0.06
C ALA A 59 23.99 4.00 1.42
N GLY A 60 23.65 3.11 2.37
CA GLY A 60 23.69 3.41 3.81
C GLY A 60 22.58 4.36 4.28
N ILE A 61 21.52 4.54 3.48
CA ILE A 61 20.38 5.39 3.83
C ILE A 61 19.40 4.60 4.70
N LYS A 62 19.00 5.16 5.85
CA LYS A 62 17.96 4.58 6.68
C LYS A 62 16.67 4.42 5.88
N THR A 63 16.20 3.17 5.78
CA THR A 63 15.06 2.80 4.95
C THR A 63 14.02 2.08 5.81
N VAL A 64 12.76 2.47 5.66
CA VAL A 64 11.61 1.82 6.28
C VAL A 64 10.77 1.21 5.18
N LEU A 65 10.48 -0.09 5.31
CA LEU A 65 9.66 -0.82 4.37
C LEU A 65 8.23 -0.86 4.86
N CYS A 66 7.28 -0.60 3.97
CA CYS A 66 5.86 -0.73 4.28
C CYS A 66 5.25 -1.82 3.41
N PRO A 67 5.09 -3.06 3.93
CA PRO A 67 4.49 -4.15 3.17
C PRO A 67 3.00 -3.92 2.96
N CYS A 68 2.49 -4.50 1.88
CA CYS A 68 1.07 -4.54 1.62
C CYS A 68 0.38 -5.53 2.55
N SER A 69 -0.74 -5.12 3.14
CA SER A 69 -1.52 -5.97 4.05
C SER A 69 -2.33 -7.06 3.34
N SER A 70 -2.54 -6.94 2.02
CA SER A 70 -3.24 -7.94 1.20
C SER A 70 -2.31 -8.82 0.37
N ASP A 71 -1.06 -8.39 0.13
CA ASP A 71 -0.06 -9.14 -0.63
C ASP A 71 1.29 -9.11 0.09
N PRO A 72 1.72 -10.21 0.74
CA PRO A 72 2.94 -10.25 1.53
C PRO A 72 4.21 -10.05 0.69
N ASP A 73 4.13 -10.29 -0.62
CA ASP A 73 5.22 -10.06 -1.55
C ASP A 73 5.18 -8.65 -2.14
N SER A 74 4.24 -7.79 -1.74
CA SER A 74 4.16 -6.41 -2.22
C SER A 74 4.56 -5.38 -1.17
N LEU A 75 4.96 -4.20 -1.65
CA LEU A 75 5.17 -3.01 -0.83
C LEU A 75 4.07 -1.99 -1.15
N ASP A 76 3.57 -1.37 -0.11
CA ASP A 76 2.66 -0.23 -0.13
C ASP A 76 3.44 1.10 -0.12
N ALA A 77 4.60 1.14 0.54
CA ALA A 77 5.45 2.31 0.57
C ALA A 77 6.92 1.99 0.94
N VAL A 78 7.79 2.97 0.67
CA VAL A 78 9.15 3.04 1.18
C VAL A 78 9.40 4.44 1.72
N ILE A 79 9.78 4.53 3.00
CA ILE A 79 10.07 5.80 3.67
C ILE A 79 11.59 5.89 3.86
N LEU A 80 12.15 7.05 3.51
CA LEU A 80 13.57 7.41 3.67
C LEU A 80 13.65 8.60 4.63
N PRO A 81 13.64 8.38 5.96
CA PRO A 81 13.50 9.46 6.95
C PRO A 81 14.62 10.49 6.88
N ASP A 82 15.86 10.05 6.70
CA ASP A 82 17.04 10.93 6.65
C ASP A 82 17.02 11.85 5.42
N LYS A 83 16.26 11.48 4.38
CA LYS A 83 16.05 12.28 3.18
C LYS A 83 14.73 13.06 3.21
N LYS A 84 13.88 12.82 4.22
CA LYS A 84 12.49 13.33 4.29
C LYS A 84 11.75 13.03 3.00
N ARG A 85 11.82 11.77 2.55
CA ARG A 85 11.14 11.30 1.33
C ARG A 85 10.30 10.08 1.63
N VAL A 86 9.14 10.00 1.01
CA VAL A 86 8.33 8.78 0.94
C VAL A 86 7.92 8.53 -0.49
N ILE A 87 7.92 7.26 -0.89
CA ILE A 87 7.21 6.81 -2.09
C ILE A 87 6.14 5.81 -1.67
N MET A 88 4.95 5.90 -2.24
CA MET A 88 3.81 5.07 -1.85
C MET A 88 2.93 4.71 -3.05
N ASP A 89 2.24 3.58 -2.96
CA ASP A 89 1.19 3.17 -3.88
C ASP A 89 -0.11 3.90 -3.54
N GLY A 90 -0.59 4.74 -4.46
CA GLY A 90 -1.86 5.46 -4.35
C GLY A 90 -3.03 4.78 -5.07
N THR A 91 -2.88 3.51 -5.43
CA THR A 91 -3.92 2.73 -6.14
C THR A 91 -4.96 2.23 -5.15
N ALA A 92 -6.24 2.23 -5.53
CA ALA A 92 -7.31 1.66 -4.73
C ALA A 92 -6.94 0.23 -4.26
N PRO A 93 -7.20 -0.13 -2.99
CA PRO A 93 -8.00 0.58 -1.98
C PRO A 93 -7.24 1.71 -1.24
N HIS A 94 -5.94 1.87 -1.48
CA HIS A 94 -5.08 2.87 -0.85
C HIS A 94 -5.20 4.22 -1.55
N THR A 95 -6.41 4.72 -1.80
CA THR A 95 -6.61 5.97 -2.54
C THR A 95 -6.01 7.15 -1.76
N VAL A 96 -4.73 7.42 -2.00
CA VAL A 96 -4.02 8.61 -1.56
C VAL A 96 -4.08 9.59 -2.71
N ASP A 97 -4.99 10.54 -2.64
CA ASP A 97 -4.97 11.69 -3.55
C ASP A 97 -4.18 12.82 -2.88
N PRO A 98 -3.35 13.54 -3.65
CA PRO A 98 -2.49 14.56 -3.07
C PRO A 98 -3.33 15.68 -2.45
N SER A 99 -3.08 15.98 -1.17
CA SER A 99 -3.64 17.13 -0.46
C SER A 99 -2.90 18.44 -0.77
N PHE A 100 -1.63 18.34 -1.17
CA PHE A 100 -0.69 19.42 -1.44
C PHE A 100 0.09 19.20 -2.77
N PRO A 101 -0.62 19.02 -3.90
CA PRO A 101 0.00 18.72 -5.18
C PRO A 101 0.95 19.84 -5.61
N GLY A 102 2.15 19.48 -6.06
CA GLY A 102 3.16 20.42 -6.56
C GLY A 102 3.94 21.16 -5.47
N VAL A 103 3.49 21.11 -4.21
CA VAL A 103 4.20 21.70 -3.07
C VAL A 103 5.11 20.67 -2.43
N CYS A 104 4.53 19.61 -1.86
CA CYS A 104 5.26 18.50 -1.27
C CYS A 104 4.89 17.13 -1.86
N GLU A 105 3.81 17.04 -2.62
CA GLU A 105 3.38 15.78 -3.25
C GLU A 105 3.51 15.80 -4.77
N LYS A 106 3.93 14.65 -5.32
CA LYS A 106 4.03 14.44 -6.76
C LYS A 106 3.43 13.09 -7.14
N ILE A 107 2.52 13.10 -8.11
CA ILE A 107 2.01 11.87 -8.73
C ILE A 107 3.03 11.35 -9.74
N LEU A 108 3.27 10.05 -9.70
CA LEU A 108 4.01 9.30 -10.72
C LEU A 108 3.04 8.38 -11.43
N ASN A 109 2.79 8.64 -12.72
CA ASN A 109 1.88 7.83 -13.53
C ASN A 109 2.62 6.60 -14.08
N PHE A 110 2.47 5.45 -13.42
CA PHE A 110 2.98 4.18 -13.94
C PHE A 110 2.02 3.48 -14.91
N GLY A 111 0.82 4.00 -15.11
CA GLY A 111 -0.08 3.52 -16.16
C GLY A 111 0.52 3.68 -17.57
N GLU A 112 1.41 4.64 -17.78
CA GLU A 112 2.11 4.84 -19.06
C GLU A 112 3.08 3.71 -19.42
N TYR A 113 3.41 2.82 -18.48
CA TYR A 113 4.37 1.72 -18.68
C TYR A 113 3.69 0.35 -18.80
N TRP A 114 2.38 0.30 -19.02
CA TRP A 114 1.73 -0.96 -19.37
C TRP A 114 2.22 -1.49 -20.70
N ASN A 115 2.34 -2.82 -20.78
CA ASN A 115 2.52 -3.48 -22.05
C ASN A 115 1.15 -3.78 -22.66
N ASP A 116 0.64 -2.83 -23.45
CA ASP A 116 -0.70 -2.91 -24.03
C ASP A 116 -0.91 -4.17 -24.90
N SER A 117 0.17 -4.67 -25.51
CA SER A 117 0.12 -5.86 -26.34
C SER A 117 -0.26 -7.14 -25.57
N LEU A 118 -0.07 -7.16 -24.25
CA LEU A 118 -0.44 -8.31 -23.41
C LEU A 118 -1.93 -8.33 -23.05
N PHE A 119 -2.66 -7.23 -23.23
CA PHE A 119 -4.10 -7.20 -22.98
C PHE A 119 -4.89 -7.80 -24.12
N SER A 120 -4.43 -7.62 -25.35
CA SER A 120 -5.10 -8.15 -26.55
C SER A 120 -5.23 -9.68 -26.49
N GLY A 121 -6.46 -10.17 -26.42
CA GLY A 121 -6.79 -11.59 -26.32
C GLY A 121 -6.96 -12.14 -24.89
N ASN A 122 -6.60 -11.36 -23.86
CA ASN A 122 -6.74 -11.75 -22.44
C ASN A 122 -7.78 -10.91 -21.69
N GLU A 123 -8.51 -10.02 -22.38
CA GLU A 123 -9.38 -9.01 -21.76
C GLU A 123 -10.44 -9.65 -20.87
N LYS A 124 -11.09 -10.72 -21.35
CA LYS A 124 -12.12 -11.44 -20.59
C LYS A 124 -11.56 -12.05 -19.31
N GLU A 125 -10.37 -12.62 -19.37
CA GLU A 125 -9.71 -13.24 -18.22
C GLU A 125 -9.30 -12.17 -17.20
N VAL A 126 -8.68 -11.08 -17.66
CA VAL A 126 -8.28 -9.94 -16.81
C VAL A 126 -9.50 -9.32 -16.12
N ILE A 127 -10.60 -9.10 -16.84
CA ILE A 127 -11.85 -8.58 -16.28
C ILE A 127 -12.42 -9.57 -15.25
N HIS A 128 -12.49 -10.85 -15.59
CA HIS A 128 -13.00 -11.89 -14.70
C HIS A 128 -12.18 -11.98 -13.41
N ALA A 129 -10.85 -12.06 -13.52
CA ALA A 129 -9.94 -12.11 -12.37
C ALA A 129 -10.08 -10.85 -11.49
N THR A 130 -10.22 -9.67 -12.09
CA THR A 130 -10.43 -8.41 -11.36
C THR A 130 -11.74 -8.43 -10.56
N LEU A 131 -12.83 -8.90 -11.17
CA LEU A 131 -14.13 -9.01 -10.50
C LEU A 131 -14.12 -10.05 -9.39
N CYS A 132 -13.52 -11.22 -9.63
CA CYS A 132 -13.34 -12.27 -8.64
C CYS A 132 -12.51 -11.77 -7.45
N ASN A 133 -11.39 -11.10 -7.69
CA ASN A 133 -10.56 -10.52 -6.64
C ASN A 133 -11.35 -9.53 -5.78
N LYS A 134 -12.12 -8.64 -6.41
CA LYS A 134 -13.00 -7.69 -5.70
C LYS A 134 -14.03 -8.40 -4.82
N ALA A 135 -14.67 -9.46 -5.33
CA ALA A 135 -15.65 -10.23 -4.57
C ALA A 135 -15.03 -10.99 -3.39
N LEU A 136 -13.82 -11.54 -3.57
CA LEU A 136 -13.07 -12.22 -2.52
C LEU A 136 -12.67 -11.24 -1.41
N HIS A 137 -12.15 -10.06 -1.75
CA HIS A 137 -11.85 -9.01 -0.76
C HIS A 137 -13.09 -8.60 0.04
N ALA A 138 -14.23 -8.39 -0.64
CA ALA A 138 -15.48 -8.08 0.05
C ALA A 138 -15.91 -9.20 1.01
N THR A 139 -15.68 -10.46 0.63
CA THR A 139 -16.00 -11.62 1.47
C THR A 139 -15.07 -11.72 2.68
N ALA A 140 -13.76 -11.55 2.48
CA ALA A 140 -12.78 -11.51 3.56
C ALA A 140 -13.12 -10.40 4.59
N ALA A 141 -13.47 -9.19 4.12
CA ALA A 141 -13.87 -8.09 5.00
C ALA A 141 -15.11 -8.44 5.85
N ARG A 142 -16.12 -9.12 5.28
CA ARG A 142 -17.29 -9.58 6.05
C ARG A 142 -16.91 -10.59 7.13
N TYR A 143 -16.01 -11.53 6.85
CA TYR A 143 -15.55 -12.48 7.85
C TYR A 143 -14.73 -11.86 8.97
N ILE A 144 -13.86 -10.89 8.64
CA ILE A 144 -13.11 -10.13 9.65
C ILE A 144 -14.08 -9.36 10.56
N LYS A 145 -15.12 -8.74 10.00
CA LYS A 145 -16.17 -8.06 10.77
C LYS A 145 -16.89 -9.03 11.71
N ALA A 146 -17.38 -10.17 11.20
CA ALA A 146 -18.08 -11.17 12.00
C ALA A 146 -17.20 -11.72 13.15
N ALA A 147 -15.92 -11.97 12.89
CA ALA A 147 -14.98 -12.39 13.93
C ALA A 147 -14.78 -11.32 15.02
N GLY A 148 -14.78 -10.03 14.64
CA GLY A 148 -14.73 -8.93 15.59
C GLY A 148 -15.99 -8.83 16.47
N GLU A 149 -17.17 -9.02 15.88
CA GLU A 149 -18.45 -9.03 16.61
C GLU A 149 -18.48 -10.16 17.65
N LEU A 150 -18.08 -11.39 17.27
CA LEU A 150 -17.96 -12.52 18.20
C LEU A 150 -16.96 -12.24 19.33
N LYS A 151 -15.82 -11.63 19.01
CA LYS A 151 -14.81 -11.29 20.02
C LYS A 151 -15.33 -10.23 21.01
N ALA A 152 -16.08 -9.24 20.53
CA ALA A 152 -16.68 -8.22 21.37
C ALA A 152 -17.76 -8.79 22.31
N ASP A 153 -18.58 -9.73 21.81
CA ASP A 153 -19.60 -10.40 22.61
C ASP A 153 -19.00 -11.29 23.71
N ASN A 154 -17.96 -12.07 23.37
CA ASN A 154 -17.18 -12.85 24.32
C ASN A 154 -16.59 -11.97 25.44
N TYR A 155 -16.07 -10.79 25.08
CA TYR A 155 -15.51 -9.85 26.04
C TYR A 155 -16.57 -9.28 26.99
N LYS A 156 -17.76 -8.93 26.49
CA LYS A 156 -18.88 -8.46 27.32
C LYS A 156 -19.34 -9.54 28.30
N THR A 157 -19.46 -10.78 27.83
CA THR A 157 -19.87 -11.92 28.66
C THR A 157 -18.86 -12.22 29.76
N ALA A 158 -17.56 -12.12 29.47
CA ALA A 158 -16.49 -12.36 30.44
C ALA A 158 -16.41 -11.29 31.56
N LEU A 159 -17.03 -10.11 31.36
CA LEU A 159 -17.07 -9.01 32.33
C LEU A 159 -18.38 -8.92 33.11
N ALA A 160 -19.38 -9.73 32.77
CA ALA A 160 -20.67 -9.84 33.47
C ALA A 160 -20.62 -10.88 34.59
#